data_AF-A0A553JVF5-F1
#
_entry.id   AF-A0A553JVF5-F1
#
_cell.length_a   1.000
_cell.length_b   1.000
_cell.length_c   1.000
_cell.angle_alpha   90.00
_cell.angle_beta   90.00
_cell.angle_gamma   90.00
#
_symmetry.space_group_name_H-M   'P 1'
#
loop_
_entity.id
_entity.type
_entity.pdbx_description
1 polymer ?
#
loop_
_entity_poly.entity_id
_entity_poly.type
_entity_poly.pdbx_seq_one_letter_code
_entity_poly.pdbx_strand_id
1 'polypeptide(L)'
;HQRGGVFSMGTRVSYPEEVKLKAIEMRLAGVPVKEVMEELNIRNYTQLKTWMKWYRNGELHRLAQPVGKQYAFGKGPGYESETARLQAENRYLKQQVEVLKKY
;
A
#
# COMPACT_ATOMS: atom_id res chain seq x y z
N HIS A 1 -9.09 -41.37 12.88
CA HIS A 1 -7.76 -40.74 12.94
C HIS A 1 -7.92 -39.26 12.62
N GLN A 2 -8.02 -38.40 13.64
CA GLN A 2 -8.10 -36.94 13.45
C GLN A 2 -6.68 -36.37 13.52
N ARG A 3 -6.23 -35.69 12.47
CA ARG A 3 -5.15 -34.69 12.53
C ARG A 3 -5.45 -33.56 11.54
N GLY A 4 -6.32 -32.64 11.96
CA GLY A 4 -6.41 -31.32 11.32
C GLY A 4 -5.29 -30.44 11.89
N GLY A 5 -4.29 -30.12 11.06
CA GLY A 5 -3.25 -29.17 11.41
C GLY A 5 -3.83 -27.77 11.54
N VAL A 6 -3.70 -27.17 12.71
CA VAL A 6 -4.05 -25.76 12.95
C VAL A 6 -2.95 -24.92 12.31
N PHE A 7 -3.24 -24.33 11.15
CA PHE A 7 -2.38 -23.31 10.56
C PHE A 7 -2.49 -22.04 11.42
N SER A 8 -1.45 -21.71 12.16
CA SER A 8 -1.33 -20.46 12.90
C SER A 8 -1.41 -19.29 11.91
N MET A 9 -2.55 -18.59 11.86
CA MET A 9 -2.68 -17.33 11.10
C MET A 9 -1.73 -16.31 11.71
N GLY A 10 -0.54 -16.14 11.13
CA GLY A 10 0.35 -15.05 11.46
C GLY A 10 -0.39 -13.72 11.32
N THR A 11 -0.48 -12.97 12.41
CA THR A 11 -1.16 -11.67 12.46
C THR A 11 -0.56 -10.76 11.39
N ARG A 12 -1.37 -10.47 10.36
CA ARG A 12 -0.94 -9.68 9.21
C ARG A 12 -0.75 -8.23 9.66
N VAL A 13 0.49 -7.79 9.81
CA VAL A 13 0.80 -6.41 10.21
C VAL A 13 0.40 -5.47 9.08
N SER A 14 -0.59 -4.62 9.36
CA SER A 14 -1.00 -3.52 8.50
C SER A 14 -0.30 -2.25 8.94
N TYR A 15 0.22 -1.48 7.99
CA TYR A 15 0.79 -0.16 8.23
C TYR A 15 -0.21 0.91 7.75
N PRO A 16 -0.32 2.05 8.45
CA PRO A 16 -1.11 3.19 7.98
C PRO A 16 -0.50 3.77 6.70
N GLU A 17 -1.32 4.44 5.88
CA GLU A 17 -0.88 5.03 4.60
C GLU A 17 0.32 5.96 4.78
N GLU A 18 0.30 6.79 5.82
CA GLU A 18 1.36 7.74 6.17
C GLU A 18 2.73 7.05 6.34
N VAL A 19 2.77 5.89 7.02
CA VAL A 19 4.02 5.13 7.18
C VAL A 19 4.51 4.59 5.84
N LYS A 20 3.59 4.16 4.96
CA LYS A 20 3.98 3.65 3.64
C LYS A 20 4.51 4.78 2.73
N LEU A 21 3.86 5.95 2.77
CA LEU A 21 4.28 7.14 2.03
C LEU A 21 5.65 7.62 2.53
N LYS A 22 5.82 7.77 3.85
CA LYS A 22 7.12 8.14 4.45
C LYS A 22 8.22 7.16 4.05
N ALA A 23 7.93 5.85 4.01
CA ALA A 23 8.90 4.84 3.56
C ALA A 23 9.32 5.02 2.10
N ILE A 24 8.38 5.41 1.22
CA ILE A 24 8.66 5.71 -0.19
C ILE A 24 9.50 6.99 -0.28
N GLU A 25 9.14 8.05 0.44
CA GLU A 25 9.88 9.32 0.46
C GLU A 25 11.34 9.11 0.89
N MET A 26 11.57 8.38 1.99
CA MET A 26 12.93 8.05 2.44
C MET A 26 13.72 7.26 1.38
N ARG A 27 13.06 6.32 0.67
CA ARG A 27 13.70 5.57 -0.43
C ARG A 27 14.01 6.44 -1.65
N LEU A 28 13.21 7.47 -1.92
CA LEU A 28 13.48 8.46 -2.97
C LEU A 28 14.60 9.42 -2.58
N ALA A 29 14.71 9.75 -1.29
CA ALA A 29 15.81 10.52 -0.72
C ALA A 29 17.15 9.75 -0.67
N GLY A 30 17.18 8.49 -1.13
CA GLY A 30 18.39 7.67 -1.16
C GLY A 30 18.69 6.92 0.14
N VAL A 31 17.81 7.00 1.15
CA VAL A 31 18.01 6.30 2.43
C VAL A 31 18.07 4.78 2.22
N PRO A 32 19.04 4.08 2.82
CA PRO A 32 19.15 2.63 2.71
C PRO A 32 17.90 1.91 3.24
N VAL A 33 17.52 0.81 2.59
CA VAL A 33 16.34 -0.01 2.97
C VAL A 33 16.37 -0.40 4.45
N LYS A 34 17.54 -0.72 4.98
CA LYS A 34 17.73 -1.12 6.37
C LYS A 34 17.33 -0.01 7.34
N GLU A 35 17.81 1.22 7.10
CA GLU A 35 17.49 2.39 7.92
C GLU A 35 15.99 2.73 7.85
N VAL A 36 15.38 2.66 6.66
CA VAL A 36 13.92 2.87 6.51
C VAL A 36 13.13 1.83 7.31
N MET A 37 13.57 0.56 7.31
CA MET A 37 12.90 -0.50 8.06
C MET A 37 13.03 -0.32 9.57
N GLU A 38 14.21 0.08 10.05
CA GLU A 38 14.47 0.34 11.46
C GLU A 38 13.67 1.55 11.95
N GLU A 39 13.72 2.68 11.23
CA GLU A 39 13.04 3.92 11.65
C GLU A 39 11.52 3.79 11.64
N LEU A 40 10.95 3.09 10.66
CA LEU A 40 9.50 2.93 10.52
C LEU A 40 8.96 1.64 11.15
N ASN A 41 9.81 0.89 11.87
CA ASN A 41 9.49 -0.41 12.46
C ASN A 41 8.84 -1.38 11.46
N ILE A 42 9.33 -1.37 10.21
CA ILE A 42 8.85 -2.25 9.15
C ILE A 42 9.51 -3.61 9.31
N ARG A 43 8.72 -4.62 9.66
CA ARG A 43 9.24 -5.98 9.92
C ARG A 43 9.61 -6.73 8.64
N ASN A 44 8.98 -6.40 7.51
CA ASN A 44 9.15 -7.15 6.26
C ASN A 44 9.56 -6.24 5.09
N TYR A 45 10.80 -6.42 4.63
CA TYR A 45 11.36 -5.69 3.49
C TYR A 45 10.54 -5.85 2.19
N THR A 46 9.83 -6.98 2.03
CA THR A 46 9.00 -7.25 0.86
C THR A 46 7.80 -6.31 0.80
N GLN A 47 7.28 -5.85 1.96
CA GLN A 47 6.23 -4.83 1.99
C GLN A 47 6.74 -3.50 1.42
N LEU A 48 7.93 -3.07 1.87
CA LEU A 48 8.58 -1.87 1.34
C LEU A 48 8.88 -1.98 -0.16
N LYS A 49 9.36 -3.13 -0.63
CA LYS A 49 9.56 -3.39 -2.07
C LYS A 49 8.26 -3.30 -2.86
N THR A 50 7.15 -3.77 -2.28
CA THR A 50 5.82 -3.69 -2.89
C THR A 50 5.32 -2.25 -2.97
N TRP A 51 5.49 -1.46 -1.91
CA TRP A 51 5.12 -0.04 -1.91
C TRP A 51 5.93 0.76 -2.94
N MET A 52 7.23 0.51 -3.04
CA MET A 52 8.06 1.11 -4.10
C MET A 52 7.65 0.69 -5.51
N LYS A 53 7.18 -0.55 -5.70
CA LYS A 53 6.62 -1.00 -6.98
C LYS A 53 5.35 -0.22 -7.33
N TRP A 54 4.43 -0.08 -6.37
CA TRP A 54 3.21 0.70 -6.58
C TRP A 54 3.52 2.16 -6.88
N TYR A 55 4.46 2.79 -6.17
CA TYR A 55 4.92 4.14 -6.48
C TYR A 55 5.42 4.27 -7.92
N ARG A 56 6.32 3.37 -8.36
CA ARG A 56 6.86 3.37 -9.73
C ARG A 56 5.80 3.15 -10.81
N ASN A 57 4.73 2.43 -10.48
CA ASN A 57 3.60 2.17 -11.36
C ASN A 57 2.50 3.24 -11.29
N GLY A 58 2.63 4.27 -10.43
CA GLY A 58 1.57 5.26 -10.18
C GLY A 58 0.38 4.72 -9.37
N GLU A 59 0.47 3.54 -8.77
CA GLU A 59 -0.62 2.84 -8.09
C GLU A 59 -0.74 3.21 -6.61
N LEU A 60 -0.58 4.49 -6.26
CA LEU A 60 -0.55 4.96 -4.86
C LEU A 60 -1.89 4.73 -4.12
N HIS A 61 -3.00 4.66 -4.85
CA HIS A 61 -4.32 4.30 -4.30
C HIS A 61 -4.31 2.94 -3.57
N ARG A 62 -3.35 2.05 -3.87
CA ARG A 62 -3.19 0.76 -3.20
C ARG A 62 -2.60 0.90 -1.78
N LEU A 63 -1.92 2.00 -1.47
CA LEU A 63 -1.36 2.27 -0.14
C LEU A 63 -2.46 2.52 0.91
N ALA A 64 -3.57 3.12 0.50
CA ALA A 64 -4.73 3.37 1.35
C ALA A 64 -5.54 2.08 1.66
N GLN A 65 -5.30 0.97 0.95
CA GLN A 65 -6.07 -0.26 1.19
C GLN A 65 -5.67 -0.95 2.51
N PRO A 66 -6.67 -1.32 3.35
CA PRO A 66 -6.42 -2.10 4.55
C PRO A 66 -5.99 -3.53 4.19
N VAL A 67 -5.02 -4.03 4.94
CA VAL A 67 -4.42 -5.34 4.70
C VAL A 67 -5.33 -6.43 5.27
N GLY A 68 -6.24 -6.96 4.46
CA GLY A 68 -7.21 -7.96 4.92
C GLY A 68 -8.29 -8.32 3.90
N LYS A 69 -8.57 -7.44 2.94
CA LYS A 69 -9.34 -7.82 1.75
C LYS A 69 -8.39 -8.57 0.82
N GLN A 70 -8.61 -9.87 0.68
CA GLN A 70 -7.91 -10.65 -0.34
C GLN A 70 -8.11 -9.94 -1.68
N TYR A 71 -7.02 -9.65 -2.39
CA TYR A 71 -7.09 -9.29 -3.80
C TYR A 71 -7.61 -10.54 -4.52
N ALA A 72 -8.92 -10.63 -4.72
CA ALA A 72 -9.44 -11.55 -5.71
C ALA A 72 -9.00 -11.00 -7.06
N PHE A 73 -8.09 -11.72 -7.73
CA PHE A 73 -7.77 -11.50 -9.12
C PHE A 73 -9.10 -11.63 -9.89
N GLY A 74 -9.73 -10.49 -10.24
CA GLY A 74 -11.08 -10.43 -10.82
C GLY A 74 -12.23 -9.97 -9.90
N LYS A 75 -12.02 -9.67 -8.61
CA LYS A 75 -13.01 -9.02 -7.72
C LYS A 75 -12.34 -8.05 -6.73
N GLY A 76 -11.89 -6.89 -7.22
CA GLY A 76 -11.73 -5.70 -6.37
C GLY A 76 -13.10 -5.16 -5.94
N PRO A 77 -13.19 -4.13 -5.06
CA PRO A 77 -14.47 -3.44 -4.83
C PRO A 77 -15.05 -3.08 -6.21
N GLY A 78 -16.29 -3.49 -6.47
CA GLY A 78 -16.88 -3.48 -7.80
C GLY A 78 -16.89 -2.08 -8.43
N TYR A 79 -15.79 -1.72 -9.09
CA TYR A 79 -15.80 -0.71 -10.11
C TYR A 79 -16.27 -1.45 -11.36
N GLU A 80 -17.50 -1.16 -11.78
CA GLU A 80 -18.14 -1.79 -12.95
C GLU A 80 -17.36 -1.59 -14.25
N SER A 81 -16.34 -0.72 -14.24
CA SER A 81 -15.43 -0.49 -15.36
C SER A 81 -14.11 0.15 -14.91
N GLU A 82 -13.05 -0.08 -15.69
CA GLU A 82 -11.73 0.55 -15.50
C GLU A 82 -11.81 2.09 -15.53
N THR A 83 -12.79 2.65 -16.25
CA THR A 83 -13.07 4.09 -16.31
C THR A 83 -13.59 4.65 -15.00
N ALA A 84 -14.48 3.94 -14.29
CA ALA A 84 -14.96 4.35 -12.97
C ALA A 84 -13.85 4.37 -11.92
N ARG A 85 -12.93 3.40 -11.99
CA ARG A 85 -11.71 3.38 -11.16
C ARG A 85 -10.81 4.58 -11.45
N LEU A 86 -10.55 4.85 -12.73
CA LEU A 86 -9.71 5.97 -13.18
C LEU A 86 -10.33 7.33 -12.83
N GLN A 87 -11.67 7.44 -12.78
CA GLN A 87 -12.37 8.67 -12.36
C GLN A 87 -12.27 8.91 -10.86
N ALA A 88 -12.48 7.87 -10.05
CA ALA A 88 -12.28 7.96 -8.60
C ALA A 88 -10.83 8.30 -8.24
N GLU A 89 -9.88 7.70 -8.97
CA GLU A 89 -8.45 7.99 -8.86
C GLU A 89 -8.12 9.43 -9.28
N ASN A 90 -8.65 9.91 -10.42
CA ASN A 90 -8.48 11.30 -10.85
C ASN A 90 -9.03 12.29 -9.82
N ARG A 91 -10.16 11.97 -9.18
CA ARG A 91 -10.75 12.82 -8.15
C ARG A 91 -9.87 12.88 -6.91
N TYR A 92 -9.34 11.74 -6.47
CA TYR A 92 -8.42 11.67 -5.34
C TYR A 92 -7.09 12.40 -5.62
N LEU A 93 -6.50 12.19 -6.80
CA LEU A 93 -5.29 12.89 -7.22
C LEU A 93 -5.51 14.41 -7.32
N LYS A 94 -6.64 14.86 -7.85
CA LYS A 94 -7.00 16.29 -7.88
C LYS A 94 -7.09 16.88 -6.48
N GLN A 95 -7.72 16.17 -5.54
CA GLN A 95 -7.82 16.62 -4.14
C GLN A 95 -6.45 16.75 -3.49
N GLN A 96 -5.54 15.78 -3.68
CA GLN A 96 -4.18 15.89 -3.15
C GLN A 96 -3.39 17.04 -3.77
N VAL A 97 -3.50 17.26 -5.08
CA VAL A 97 -2.86 18.39 -5.76
C VAL A 97 -3.42 19.73 -5.29
N GLU A 98 -4.73 19.84 -5.04
CA GLU A 98 -5.34 21.05 -4.50
C GLU A 98 -4.89 21.34 -3.07
N VAL A 99 -4.70 20.32 -2.24
CA VAL A 99 -4.14 20.48 -0.88
C VAL A 99 -2.67 20.92 -0.96
N LEU A 100 -1.86 20.31 -1.83
CA LEU A 100 -0.45 20.69 -1.99
C LEU A 100 -0.27 22.10 -2.57
N LYS A 101 -1.13 22.56 -3.46
CA LYS A 101 -1.06 23.93 -4.04
C LYS A 101 -1.42 25.05 -3.05
N LYS A 102 -1.95 24.71 -1.88
CA LYS A 102 -2.27 25.68 -0.81
C LYS A 102 -1.11 25.92 0.16
N TYR A 103 -0.01 25.19 0.00
CA TYR A 103 1.29 25.46 0.62
C TYR A 103 2.25 26.03 -0.43
#